data_AF-A0A2A6ZCE2-F1
#
_entry.id   AF-A0A2A6ZCE2-F1
#
_cell.length_a   1.000
_cell.length_b   1.000
_cell.length_c   1.000
_cell.angle_alpha   90.00
_cell.angle_beta   90.00
_cell.angle_gamma   90.00
#
_symmetry.space_group_name_H-M   'P 1'
#
loop_
_entity.id
_entity.type
_entity.pdbx_description
1 polymer ?
#
loop_
_entity_poly.entity_id
_entity_poly.type
_entity_poly.pdbx_seq_one_letter_code
_entity_poly.pdbx_strand_id
1 'polypeptide(L)'
;MPKAAHKVVVIGHRNPDTDSICSAIAYAELKNKTSDLVCEPRRAGKMNQETEFVLKKFGVKPPRMCTDVNPKIRDVDYREMPGIPGSTSLRKAWEIMRDKQIDTLPVTSPDNELEGVITVKDIATANMDVFDTGILAKSRTSFRNILETLDGTMAVGSADDICTTGHIRIGTATPEMLESTVEKGDIVILTNRYESQLCAIEKEASLLILCNNAKVGRTIQRIAEETGVAIMTTPVDTYAAGKLISQCAPISYYMTRSDIMKFTLVTPVADVTRVMAKVRHRYFPILDEDGKYCGMVSRRNIINLRKRRIILVDHNEATQAVEGFDQAEILEIIDHHRIGSLETSGPVYFRNQPVGCTATIVTQMYDENGVEIPPQTAGLLLAAILSDTLMFRSPTCTPVDEASARRLAKIAGVDINEFANEMFEAGEKLDGKTAEEVFLQDFKVFMCGDIRFGVAQGSYMTRKNLLAAEALLQPYLEEARNKQNVEDIYMLLTDVPKEESVVISDGRYASEVLSDGFETQPAEDGSFTLPGVVSRKKQFIPALMTAYQEL
;
A
#
# COMPACT_ATOMS: atom_id res chain seq x y z
N MET A 1 -11.47 6.82 16.29
CA MET A 1 -11.93 7.85 15.32
C MET A 1 -12.46 7.12 14.10
N PRO A 2 -13.58 7.53 13.48
CA PRO A 2 -13.96 6.95 12.20
C PRO A 2 -12.78 7.14 11.22
N LYS A 3 -12.29 6.04 10.63
CA LYS A 3 -11.24 6.07 9.61
C LYS A 3 -11.63 7.15 8.59
N ALA A 4 -10.75 8.13 8.38
CA ALA A 4 -10.98 9.27 7.50
C ALA A 4 -11.61 8.78 6.18
N ALA A 5 -12.62 9.51 5.67
CA ALA A 5 -13.27 9.18 4.40
C ALA A 5 -12.20 8.83 3.36
N HIS A 6 -12.26 7.60 2.82
CA HIS A 6 -11.23 7.09 1.92
C HIS A 6 -11.12 8.03 0.72
N LYS A 7 -9.98 8.70 0.58
CA LYS A 7 -9.71 9.62 -0.51
C LYS A 7 -9.82 8.88 -1.85
N VAL A 8 -10.53 9.47 -2.79
CA VAL A 8 -10.57 9.02 -4.18
C VAL A 8 -9.38 9.63 -4.90
N VAL A 9 -8.58 8.80 -5.56
CA VAL A 9 -7.42 9.25 -6.32
C VAL A 9 -7.83 9.56 -7.76
N VAL A 10 -7.64 10.79 -8.21
CA VAL A 10 -7.79 11.16 -9.63
C VAL A 10 -6.41 11.11 -10.28
N ILE A 11 -6.25 10.31 -11.33
CA ILE A 11 -4.93 10.01 -11.89
C ILE A 11 -4.99 9.82 -13.41
N GLY A 12 -4.02 10.43 -14.10
CA GLY A 12 -3.77 10.22 -15.53
C GLY A 12 -2.94 8.96 -15.79
N HIS A 13 -2.40 8.84 -17.00
CA HIS A 13 -1.60 7.68 -17.38
C HIS A 13 -0.21 7.66 -16.71
N ARG A 14 0.47 6.50 -16.79
CA ARG A 14 1.75 6.19 -16.13
C ARG A 14 2.91 7.06 -16.61
N ASN A 15 2.85 7.57 -17.84
CA ASN A 15 3.87 8.44 -18.43
C ASN A 15 3.29 9.85 -18.62
N PRO A 16 2.92 10.54 -17.53
CA PRO A 16 1.98 11.65 -17.58
C PRO A 16 2.49 12.81 -18.44
N ASP A 17 1.60 13.31 -19.29
CA ASP A 17 1.74 14.55 -20.05
C ASP A 17 0.97 15.70 -19.37
N THR A 18 0.92 16.84 -20.05
CA THR A 18 0.27 18.05 -19.54
C THR A 18 -1.24 17.88 -19.40
N ASP A 19 -1.92 17.17 -20.31
CA ASP A 19 -3.35 16.89 -20.18
C ASP A 19 -3.64 16.00 -18.98
N SER A 20 -3.00 14.84 -18.89
CA SER A 20 -3.15 13.91 -17.77
C SER A 20 -3.03 14.57 -16.39
N ILE A 21 -2.06 15.48 -16.20
CA ILE A 21 -1.84 16.15 -14.93
C ILE A 21 -2.84 17.29 -14.70
N CYS A 22 -3.04 18.16 -15.69
CA CYS A 22 -3.91 19.32 -15.55
C CYS A 22 -5.38 18.90 -15.40
N SER A 23 -5.82 17.93 -16.21
CA SER A 23 -7.16 17.34 -16.13
C SER A 23 -7.38 16.63 -14.79
N ALA A 24 -6.38 15.91 -14.26
CA ALA A 24 -6.53 15.29 -12.93
C ALA A 24 -6.73 16.33 -11.82
N ILE A 25 -5.97 17.44 -11.85
CA ILE A 25 -6.09 18.53 -10.88
C ILE A 25 -7.47 19.20 -10.99
N ALA A 26 -7.84 19.64 -12.19
CA ALA A 26 -9.08 20.35 -12.43
C ALA A 26 -10.30 19.47 -12.13
N TYR A 27 -10.25 18.18 -12.49
CA TYR A 27 -11.34 17.24 -12.22
C TYR A 27 -11.48 16.91 -10.74
N ALA A 28 -10.37 16.71 -10.03
CA ALA A 28 -10.41 16.52 -8.58
C ALA A 28 -11.02 17.73 -7.86
N GLU A 29 -10.68 18.95 -8.29
CA GLU A 29 -11.28 20.17 -7.76
C GLU A 29 -12.80 20.22 -8.01
N LEU A 30 -13.24 19.93 -9.25
CA LEU A 30 -14.65 19.89 -9.60
C LEU A 30 -15.42 18.89 -8.73
N LYS A 31 -14.90 17.66 -8.58
CA LYS A 31 -15.55 16.62 -7.77
C LYS A 31 -15.65 16.99 -6.30
N ASN A 32 -14.64 17.65 -5.74
CA ASN A 32 -14.70 18.13 -4.35
C ASN A 32 -15.75 19.23 -4.15
N LYS A 33 -16.13 19.97 -5.21
CA LYS A 33 -17.19 20.99 -5.17
C LYS A 33 -18.60 20.43 -5.42
N THR A 34 -18.70 19.29 -6.11
CA THR A 34 -19.96 18.77 -6.67
C THR A 34 -20.40 17.43 -6.06
N SER A 35 -19.60 16.80 -5.21
CA SER A 35 -19.91 15.51 -4.61
C SER A 35 -19.42 15.39 -3.16
N ASP A 36 -19.93 14.41 -2.42
CA ASP A 36 -19.47 14.07 -1.07
C ASP A 36 -18.12 13.31 -1.05
N LEU A 37 -17.50 13.13 -2.22
CA LEU A 37 -16.21 12.46 -2.34
C LEU A 37 -15.07 13.42 -2.01
N VAL A 38 -14.08 12.90 -1.28
CA VAL A 38 -12.80 13.61 -1.07
C VAL A 38 -11.83 13.17 -2.16
N CYS A 39 -11.71 13.95 -3.22
CA CYS A 39 -10.85 13.67 -4.37
C CYS A 39 -9.46 14.32 -4.20
N GLU A 40 -8.40 13.58 -4.52
CA GLU A 40 -7.02 14.08 -4.50
C GLU A 40 -6.35 13.76 -5.85
N PRO A 41 -5.80 14.77 -6.57
CA PRO A 41 -5.05 14.51 -7.79
C PRO A 41 -3.70 13.86 -7.46
N ARG A 42 -3.32 12.86 -8.24
CA ARG A 42 -2.03 12.17 -8.15
C ARG A 42 -1.42 12.02 -9.54
N ARG A 43 -0.10 11.82 -9.57
CA ARG A 43 0.63 11.49 -10.80
C ARG A 43 1.20 10.08 -10.71
N ALA A 44 1.07 9.31 -11.79
CA ALA A 44 1.58 7.95 -11.86
C ALA A 44 3.07 7.89 -12.27
N GLY A 45 3.61 8.98 -12.86
CA GLY A 45 5.00 9.07 -13.31
C GLY A 45 5.65 10.43 -13.09
N LYS A 46 6.87 10.59 -13.64
CA LYS A 46 7.62 11.86 -13.61
C LYS A 46 6.95 12.86 -14.57
N MET A 47 6.88 14.12 -14.16
CA MET A 47 6.33 15.19 -15.00
C MET A 47 7.36 15.60 -16.06
N ASN A 48 6.88 15.99 -17.23
CA ASN A 48 7.71 16.63 -18.26
C ASN A 48 7.96 18.11 -17.89
N GLN A 49 8.93 18.73 -18.56
CA GLN A 49 9.32 20.13 -18.31
C GLN A 49 8.20 21.12 -18.63
N GLU A 50 7.38 20.80 -19.65
CA GLU A 50 6.21 21.57 -20.02
C GLU A 50 5.21 21.67 -18.85
N THR A 51 4.82 20.52 -18.29
CA THR A 51 3.93 20.44 -17.12
C THR A 51 4.52 21.15 -15.92
N GLU A 52 5.82 20.98 -15.65
CA GLU A 52 6.49 21.69 -14.55
C GLU A 52 6.43 23.21 -14.71
N PHE A 53 6.63 23.70 -15.93
CA PHE A 53 6.49 25.13 -16.26
C PHE A 53 5.06 25.61 -16.03
N VAL A 54 4.06 24.89 -16.54
CA VAL A 54 2.63 25.24 -16.41
C VAL A 54 2.23 25.35 -14.94
N LEU A 55 2.55 24.33 -14.13
CA LEU A 55 2.24 24.32 -12.70
C LEU A 55 2.92 25.48 -11.96
N LYS A 56 4.19 25.78 -12.31
CA LYS A 56 4.93 26.90 -11.73
C LYS A 56 4.31 28.25 -12.12
N LYS A 57 3.95 28.44 -13.39
CA LYS A 57 3.36 29.69 -13.90
C LYS A 57 2.05 30.03 -13.20
N PHE A 58 1.20 29.05 -12.93
CA PHE A 58 -0.08 29.25 -12.22
C PHE A 58 -0.01 29.04 -10.71
N GLY A 59 1.19 28.84 -10.14
CA GLY A 59 1.38 28.69 -8.69
C GLY A 59 0.71 27.44 -8.10
N VAL A 60 0.51 26.40 -8.90
CA VAL A 60 -0.16 25.17 -8.50
C VAL A 60 0.87 24.17 -7.99
N LYS A 61 0.61 23.59 -6.81
CA LYS A 61 1.50 22.59 -6.23
C LYS A 61 1.45 21.30 -7.04
N PRO A 62 2.59 20.72 -7.44
CA PRO A 62 2.62 19.43 -8.12
C PRO A 62 1.90 18.30 -7.36
N PRO A 63 1.08 17.49 -8.05
CA PRO A 63 0.48 16.30 -7.47
C PRO A 63 1.53 15.34 -6.90
N ARG A 64 1.18 14.69 -5.79
CA ARG A 64 2.06 13.67 -5.19
C ARG A 64 2.14 12.45 -6.09
N MET A 65 3.33 11.85 -6.15
CA MET A 65 3.54 10.59 -6.87
C MET A 65 2.69 9.46 -6.25
N CYS A 66 2.09 8.65 -7.10
CA CYS A 66 1.37 7.43 -6.75
C CYS A 66 1.58 6.41 -7.88
N THR A 67 2.66 5.64 -7.81
CA THR A 67 3.01 4.63 -8.82
C THR A 67 2.22 3.33 -8.64
N ASP A 68 1.64 3.12 -7.45
CA ASP A 68 1.03 1.87 -7.02
C ASP A 68 -0.26 2.16 -6.22
N VAL A 69 -1.37 1.58 -6.67
CA VAL A 69 -2.69 1.62 -6.00
C VAL A 69 -3.14 0.28 -5.45
N ASN A 70 -2.26 -0.74 -5.44
CA ASN A 70 -2.55 -2.03 -4.83
C ASN A 70 -2.93 -1.85 -3.35
N PRO A 71 -3.95 -2.61 -2.88
CA PRO A 71 -4.34 -2.60 -1.49
C PRO A 71 -3.23 -3.21 -0.61
N LYS A 72 -2.95 -2.54 0.51
CA LYS A 72 -1.95 -2.96 1.51
C LYS A 72 -2.65 -3.31 2.83
N ILE A 73 -1.96 -3.99 3.75
CA ILE A 73 -2.54 -4.36 5.05
C ILE A 73 -3.07 -3.16 5.84
N ARG A 74 -2.44 -2.00 5.74
CA ARG A 74 -2.96 -0.74 6.32
C ARG A 74 -4.35 -0.34 5.82
N ASP A 75 -4.74 -0.80 4.64
CA ASP A 75 -6.06 -0.53 4.03
C ASP A 75 -7.11 -1.56 4.47
N VAL A 76 -6.69 -2.63 5.16
CA VAL A 76 -7.55 -3.67 5.72
C VAL A 76 -8.07 -3.22 7.09
N ASP A 77 -9.33 -3.52 7.39
CA ASP A 77 -9.86 -3.35 8.74
C ASP A 77 -9.43 -4.52 9.63
N TYR A 78 -8.15 -4.54 9.98
CA TYR A 78 -7.58 -5.52 10.89
C TYR A 78 -7.96 -5.22 12.35
N ARG A 79 -7.84 -6.24 13.20
CA ARG A 79 -8.21 -6.12 14.61
C ARG A 79 -7.08 -5.49 15.40
N GLU A 80 -7.22 -4.22 15.73
CA GLU A 80 -6.38 -3.56 16.73
C GLU A 80 -6.73 -4.12 18.11
N MET A 81 -5.76 -4.75 18.75
CA MET A 81 -5.89 -5.27 20.11
C MET A 81 -4.55 -5.16 20.80
N PRO A 82 -4.49 -4.80 22.09
CA PRO A 82 -3.23 -4.78 22.81
C PRO A 82 -2.68 -6.21 22.92
N GLY A 83 -1.37 -6.32 22.81
CA GLY A 83 -0.66 -7.53 23.22
C GLY A 83 -0.77 -7.75 24.72
N ILE A 84 -0.57 -8.99 25.14
CA ILE A 84 -0.58 -9.34 26.55
C ILE A 84 0.82 -9.72 27.03
N PRO A 85 1.19 -9.42 28.29
CA PRO A 85 2.48 -9.81 28.83
C PRO A 85 2.63 -11.33 28.88
N GLY A 86 3.83 -11.84 28.60
CA GLY A 86 4.11 -13.27 28.70
C GLY A 86 3.96 -13.85 30.11
N SER A 87 3.99 -13.01 31.14
CA SER A 87 3.75 -13.39 32.54
C SER A 87 2.28 -13.72 32.85
N THR A 88 1.34 -13.34 31.99
CA THR A 88 -0.10 -13.63 32.15
C THR A 88 -0.34 -15.13 32.35
N SER A 89 -1.19 -15.52 33.30
CA SER A 89 -1.50 -16.95 33.51
C SER A 89 -2.28 -17.56 32.34
N LEU A 90 -2.15 -18.88 32.14
CA LEU A 90 -2.97 -19.63 31.19
C LEU A 90 -4.47 -19.40 31.41
N ARG A 91 -4.91 -19.37 32.68
CA ARG A 91 -6.31 -19.10 33.03
C ARG A 91 -6.76 -17.74 32.48
N LYS A 92 -5.98 -16.70 32.77
CA LYS A 92 -6.34 -15.34 32.37
C LYS A 92 -6.31 -15.16 30.86
N ALA A 93 -5.33 -15.77 30.19
CA ALA A 93 -5.27 -15.79 28.72
C ALA A 93 -6.51 -16.48 28.11
N TRP A 94 -6.93 -17.61 28.67
CA TRP A 94 -8.17 -18.28 28.26
C TRP A 94 -9.38 -17.34 28.43
N GLU A 95 -9.50 -16.64 29.56
CA GLU A 95 -10.64 -15.74 29.84
C GLU A 95 -10.71 -14.61 28.83
N ILE A 96 -9.56 -14.00 28.51
CA ILE A 96 -9.46 -12.97 27.47
C ILE A 96 -9.91 -13.56 26.11
N MET A 97 -9.49 -14.79 25.77
CA MET A 97 -9.89 -15.46 24.54
C MET A 97 -11.40 -15.70 24.46
N ARG A 98 -12.02 -16.23 25.52
CA ARG A 98 -13.47 -16.47 25.60
C ARG A 98 -14.23 -15.15 25.47
N ASP A 99 -13.90 -14.18 26.31
CA ASP A 99 -14.67 -12.94 26.46
C ASP A 99 -14.58 -12.09 25.18
N LYS A 100 -13.41 -12.08 24.53
CA LYS A 100 -13.21 -11.38 23.24
C LYS A 100 -13.55 -12.21 22.00
N GLN A 101 -13.96 -13.46 22.18
CA GLN A 101 -14.24 -14.44 21.11
C GLN A 101 -13.09 -14.52 20.08
N ILE A 102 -11.87 -14.74 20.57
CA ILE A 102 -10.65 -14.91 19.76
C ILE A 102 -9.95 -16.22 20.08
N ASP A 103 -9.23 -16.74 19.09
CA ASP A 103 -8.55 -18.03 19.23
C ASP A 103 -7.02 -17.91 19.33
N THR A 104 -6.49 -16.69 19.19
CA THR A 104 -5.07 -16.41 19.16
C THR A 104 -4.82 -15.10 19.88
N LEU A 105 -3.89 -15.12 20.83
CA LEU A 105 -3.43 -13.97 21.59
C LEU A 105 -1.99 -13.65 21.22
N PRO A 106 -1.69 -12.40 20.86
CA PRO A 106 -0.33 -11.89 20.69
C PRO A 106 0.29 -11.64 22.07
N VAL A 107 1.51 -12.13 22.26
CA VAL A 107 2.31 -11.87 23.46
C VAL A 107 3.34 -10.81 23.12
N THR A 108 3.36 -9.73 23.88
CA THR A 108 4.23 -8.58 23.60
C THR A 108 5.00 -8.12 24.84
N SER A 109 6.16 -7.52 24.58
CA SER A 109 6.92 -6.78 25.57
C SER A 109 6.23 -5.46 25.96
N PRO A 110 6.69 -4.77 27.03
CA PRO A 110 6.23 -3.43 27.36
C PRO A 110 6.43 -2.39 26.23
N ASP A 111 7.42 -2.61 25.38
CA ASP A 111 7.74 -1.75 24.23
C ASP A 111 7.00 -2.18 22.94
N ASN A 112 5.91 -2.94 23.07
CA ASN A 112 5.10 -3.50 21.97
C ASN A 112 5.89 -4.38 20.98
N GLU A 113 6.96 -5.04 21.42
CA GLU A 113 7.65 -6.02 20.57
C GLU A 113 6.93 -7.36 20.65
N LEU A 114 6.71 -8.00 19.51
CA LEU A 114 6.07 -9.31 19.45
C LEU A 114 7.04 -10.40 19.95
N GLU A 115 6.76 -10.96 21.14
CA GLU A 115 7.56 -12.03 21.75
C GLU A 115 7.05 -13.44 21.41
N GLY A 116 5.76 -13.55 21.10
CA GLY A 116 5.14 -14.84 20.85
C GLY A 116 3.66 -14.76 20.49
N VAL A 117 3.07 -15.93 20.21
CA VAL A 117 1.62 -16.10 20.09
C VAL A 117 1.18 -17.32 20.87
N ILE A 118 0.01 -17.23 21.51
CA ILE A 118 -0.63 -18.37 22.16
C ILE A 118 -2.01 -18.59 21.57
N THR A 119 -2.35 -19.84 21.29
CA THR A 119 -3.63 -20.25 20.71
C THR A 119 -4.48 -21.04 21.69
N VAL A 120 -5.78 -21.16 21.41
CA VAL A 120 -6.67 -22.06 22.17
C VAL A 120 -6.16 -23.50 22.17
N LYS A 121 -5.50 -23.93 21.08
CA LYS A 121 -4.89 -25.27 20.98
C LYS A 121 -3.73 -25.42 21.97
N ASP A 122 -2.90 -24.40 22.13
CA ASP A 122 -1.77 -24.44 23.07
C ASP A 122 -2.28 -24.51 24.51
N ILE A 123 -3.30 -23.71 24.85
CA ILE A 123 -3.96 -23.76 26.17
C ILE A 123 -4.64 -25.11 26.42
N ALA A 124 -5.28 -25.69 25.39
CA ALA A 124 -5.91 -27.00 25.51
C ALA A 124 -4.86 -28.10 25.73
N THR A 125 -3.74 -28.07 24.97
CA THR A 125 -2.62 -29.00 25.14
C THR A 125 -2.03 -28.90 26.54
N ALA A 126 -1.79 -27.67 27.02
CA ALA A 126 -1.29 -27.44 28.37
C ALA A 126 -2.21 -28.01 29.46
N ASN A 127 -3.53 -27.91 29.27
CA ASN A 127 -4.52 -28.47 30.19
C ASN A 127 -4.70 -29.98 30.08
N MET A 128 -4.29 -30.62 28.98
CA MET A 128 -4.37 -32.07 28.80
C MET A 128 -3.17 -32.79 29.43
N ASP A 129 -2.06 -32.09 29.68
CA ASP A 129 -0.87 -32.62 30.35
C ASP A 129 -0.99 -32.52 31.89
N VAL A 130 -2.05 -33.13 32.43
CA VAL A 130 -2.59 -32.86 33.80
C VAL A 130 -1.69 -33.35 34.95
N PHE A 131 -0.63 -34.11 34.67
CA PHE A 131 0.10 -34.85 35.69
C PHE A 131 1.46 -34.26 36.08
N ASP A 132 1.89 -33.15 35.48
CA ASP A 132 3.13 -32.49 35.87
C ASP A 132 2.95 -31.67 37.14
N THR A 133 3.20 -32.29 38.29
CA THR A 133 3.13 -31.61 39.59
C THR A 133 4.25 -30.58 39.78
N GLY A 134 5.32 -30.60 38.98
CA GLY A 134 6.43 -29.64 39.02
C GLY A 134 6.23 -28.41 38.10
N ILE A 135 5.07 -28.28 37.46
CA ILE A 135 4.86 -27.28 36.40
C ILE A 135 5.07 -25.84 36.87
N LEU A 136 4.70 -25.49 38.10
CA LEU A 136 4.83 -24.12 38.61
C LEU A 136 6.29 -23.71 38.76
N ALA A 137 7.16 -24.63 39.22
CA ALA A 137 8.59 -24.41 39.31
C ALA A 137 9.23 -24.33 37.91
N LYS A 138 8.92 -25.28 37.02
CA LYS A 138 9.44 -25.31 35.64
C LYS A 138 9.09 -24.06 34.84
N SER A 139 7.86 -23.57 35.01
CA SER A 139 7.36 -22.38 34.33
C SER A 139 7.68 -21.07 35.07
N ARG A 140 8.35 -21.14 36.23
CA ARG A 140 8.67 -19.98 37.08
C ARG A 140 7.44 -19.12 37.36
N THR A 141 6.38 -19.78 37.83
CA THR A 141 5.09 -19.12 38.10
C THR A 141 5.19 -18.15 39.28
N SER A 142 4.70 -16.93 39.12
CA SER A 142 4.61 -15.96 40.21
C SER A 142 3.46 -16.29 41.16
N PHE A 143 3.61 -15.94 42.45
CA PHE A 143 2.52 -16.06 43.41
C PHE A 143 1.34 -15.16 43.03
N ARG A 144 1.59 -14.02 42.38
CA ARG A 144 0.55 -13.18 41.77
C ARG A 144 -0.36 -13.96 40.83
N ASN A 145 0.18 -14.78 39.93
CA ASN A 145 -0.64 -15.59 39.04
C ASN A 145 -1.51 -16.60 39.80
N ILE A 146 -1.00 -17.17 40.90
CA ILE A 146 -1.75 -18.09 41.76
C ILE A 146 -2.89 -17.35 42.44
N LEU A 147 -2.62 -16.18 43.01
CA LEU A 147 -3.63 -15.33 43.65
C LEU A 147 -4.74 -14.94 42.67
N GLU A 148 -4.38 -14.41 41.50
CA GLU A 148 -5.36 -13.98 40.50
C GLU A 148 -6.21 -15.15 39.96
N THR A 149 -5.59 -16.32 39.78
CA THR A 149 -6.28 -17.50 39.21
C THR A 149 -7.20 -18.19 40.23
N LEU A 150 -6.81 -18.20 41.51
CA LEU A 150 -7.59 -18.82 42.58
C LEU A 150 -8.47 -17.82 43.35
N ASP A 151 -8.50 -16.54 42.95
CA ASP A 151 -9.18 -15.47 43.68
C ASP A 151 -8.71 -15.39 45.15
N GLY A 152 -7.40 -15.51 45.35
CA GLY A 152 -6.75 -15.67 46.64
C GLY A 152 -6.30 -14.36 47.30
N THR A 153 -6.04 -14.42 48.61
CA THR A 153 -5.47 -13.34 49.42
C THR A 153 -4.21 -13.82 50.14
N MET A 154 -3.13 -13.05 50.05
CA MET A 154 -1.90 -13.31 50.80
C MET A 154 -2.09 -13.06 52.29
N ALA A 155 -1.74 -14.06 53.11
CA ALA A 155 -1.67 -13.94 54.56
C ALA A 155 -0.22 -13.71 55.03
N VAL A 156 0.76 -14.36 54.39
CA VAL A 156 2.20 -14.25 54.69
C VAL A 156 2.99 -14.35 53.37
N GLY A 157 4.05 -13.55 53.22
CA GLY A 157 4.93 -13.55 52.04
C GLY A 157 4.62 -12.43 51.03
N SER A 158 5.24 -12.49 49.85
CA SER A 158 5.06 -11.49 48.79
C SER A 158 4.33 -12.06 47.58
N ALA A 159 3.43 -11.27 46.98
CA ALA A 159 2.81 -11.65 45.71
C ALA A 159 3.82 -11.69 44.54
N ASP A 160 4.96 -11.03 44.68
CA ASP A 160 6.00 -10.95 43.66
C ASP A 160 6.99 -12.14 43.68
N ASP A 161 6.86 -13.02 44.68
CA ASP A 161 7.66 -14.24 44.78
C ASP A 161 7.34 -15.21 43.62
N ILE A 162 8.32 -16.05 43.29
CA ILE A 162 8.27 -16.95 42.14
C ILE A 162 8.55 -18.39 42.58
N CYS A 163 7.74 -19.33 42.10
CA CYS A 163 7.98 -20.76 42.25
C CYS A 163 9.25 -21.14 41.50
N THR A 164 10.30 -21.54 42.20
CA THR A 164 11.57 -21.96 41.58
C THR A 164 11.87 -23.44 41.78
N THR A 165 11.26 -24.07 42.79
CA THR A 165 11.44 -25.48 43.14
C THR A 165 10.10 -26.07 43.63
N GLY A 166 10.09 -27.39 43.87
CA GLY A 166 8.97 -28.09 44.50
C GLY A 166 7.86 -28.55 43.55
N HIS A 167 6.96 -29.35 44.11
CA HIS A 167 5.81 -29.95 43.46
C HIS A 167 4.51 -29.51 44.12
N ILE A 168 3.42 -29.54 43.34
CA ILE A 168 2.06 -29.35 43.83
C ILE A 168 1.66 -30.59 44.64
N ARG A 169 1.31 -30.39 45.92
CA ARG A 169 0.82 -31.42 46.83
C ARG A 169 -0.55 -31.06 47.38
N ILE A 170 -1.44 -32.04 47.49
CA ILE A 170 -2.75 -31.87 48.14
C ILE A 170 -2.68 -32.50 49.53
N GLY A 171 -2.69 -31.68 50.56
CA GLY A 171 -2.59 -32.11 51.96
C GLY A 171 -3.94 -32.46 52.58
N THR A 172 -4.67 -33.38 51.96
CA THR A 172 -5.91 -33.95 52.51
C THR A 172 -5.68 -35.18 53.39
N ALA A 173 -4.44 -35.65 53.50
CA ALA A 173 -4.05 -36.82 54.27
C ALA A 173 -3.81 -36.51 55.77
N THR A 174 -3.59 -37.54 56.59
CA THR A 174 -3.22 -37.34 58.00
C THR A 174 -1.84 -36.67 58.12
N PRO A 175 -1.52 -36.01 59.25
CA PRO A 175 -0.20 -35.40 59.46
C PRO A 175 0.96 -36.36 59.21
N GLU A 176 0.86 -37.64 59.58
CA GLU A 176 1.95 -38.61 59.34
C GLU A 176 2.18 -38.87 57.84
N MET A 177 1.12 -38.87 57.03
CA MET A 177 1.22 -39.03 55.58
C MET A 177 1.74 -37.75 54.91
N LEU A 178 1.36 -36.58 55.41
CA LEU A 178 1.93 -35.30 54.96
C LEU A 178 3.44 -35.24 55.21
N GLU A 179 3.89 -35.69 56.38
CA GLU A 179 5.30 -35.66 56.78
C GLU A 179 6.21 -36.48 55.85
N SER A 180 5.67 -37.56 55.28
CA SER A 180 6.37 -38.45 54.34
C SER A 180 6.22 -38.08 52.86
N THR A 181 5.36 -37.11 52.53
CA THR A 181 5.05 -36.74 51.13
C THR A 181 5.41 -35.32 50.75
N VAL A 182 5.50 -34.40 51.71
CA VAL A 182 5.90 -33.00 51.48
C VAL A 182 7.41 -32.86 51.55
N GLU A 183 7.98 -32.27 50.52
CA GLU A 183 9.41 -31.94 50.44
C GLU A 183 9.64 -30.43 50.50
N LYS A 184 10.90 -30.05 50.80
CA LYS A 184 11.31 -28.65 50.81
C LYS A 184 11.01 -27.98 49.47
N GLY A 185 10.35 -26.82 49.54
CA GLY A 185 9.95 -26.03 48.39
C GLY A 185 8.61 -26.43 47.75
N ASP A 186 7.95 -27.51 48.21
CA ASP A 186 6.64 -27.90 47.68
C ASP A 186 5.57 -26.82 47.89
N ILE A 187 4.55 -26.85 47.04
CA ILE A 187 3.36 -26.00 47.14
C ILE A 187 2.22 -26.86 47.65
N VAL A 188 1.72 -26.58 48.85
CA VAL A 188 0.81 -27.47 49.55
C VAL A 188 -0.60 -26.86 49.64
N ILE A 189 -1.58 -27.50 49.02
CA ILE A 189 -3.00 -27.13 49.06
C ILE A 189 -3.66 -27.83 50.26
N LEU A 190 -4.19 -27.05 51.19
CA LEU A 190 -4.65 -27.52 52.50
C LEU A 190 -6.05 -26.99 52.85
N THR A 191 -6.65 -27.62 53.86
CA THR A 191 -7.83 -27.10 54.56
C THR A 191 -7.44 -26.46 55.90
N ASN A 192 -8.41 -26.00 56.68
CA ASN A 192 -8.14 -25.35 57.96
C ASN A 192 -7.83 -26.35 59.09
N ARG A 193 -6.72 -27.09 58.99
CA ARG A 193 -6.20 -27.98 60.03
C ARG A 193 -4.84 -27.49 60.53
N TYR A 194 -4.76 -27.21 61.82
CA TYR A 194 -3.57 -26.62 62.44
C TYR A 194 -2.34 -27.52 62.28
N GLU A 195 -2.50 -28.82 62.56
CA GLU A 195 -1.43 -29.81 62.52
C GLU A 195 -0.85 -29.98 61.11
N SER A 196 -1.72 -29.99 60.09
CA SER A 196 -1.31 -30.07 58.69
C SER A 196 -0.58 -28.81 58.21
N GLN A 197 -1.02 -27.63 58.66
CA GLN A 197 -0.35 -26.36 58.36
C GLN A 197 1.05 -26.33 58.99
N LEU A 198 1.16 -26.70 60.27
CA LEU A 198 2.44 -26.73 60.97
C LEU A 198 3.42 -27.72 60.32
N CYS A 199 2.96 -28.94 60.01
CA CYS A 199 3.79 -29.96 59.35
C CYS A 199 4.35 -29.46 58.00
N ALA A 200 3.53 -28.80 57.17
CA ALA A 200 3.99 -28.25 55.90
C ALA A 200 5.02 -27.13 56.07
N ILE A 201 4.89 -26.30 57.11
CA ILE A 201 5.84 -25.24 57.44
C ILE A 201 7.17 -25.84 57.93
N GLU A 202 7.13 -26.85 58.81
CA GLU A 202 8.32 -27.56 59.30
C GLU A 202 9.10 -28.29 58.20
N LYS A 203 8.41 -28.72 57.14
CA LYS A 203 9.03 -29.30 55.93
C LYS A 203 9.58 -28.26 54.97
N GLU A 204 9.55 -26.97 55.32
CA GLU A 204 10.02 -25.85 54.49
C GLU A 204 9.32 -25.81 53.12
N ALA A 205 8.01 -26.04 53.09
CA ALA A 205 7.20 -25.79 51.89
C ALA A 205 7.39 -24.34 51.41
N SER A 206 7.36 -24.10 50.10
CA SER A 206 7.49 -22.72 49.60
C SER A 206 6.21 -21.92 49.78
N LEU A 207 5.05 -22.59 49.69
CA LEU A 207 3.74 -21.94 49.72
C LEU A 207 2.67 -22.89 50.26
N LEU A 208 1.87 -22.40 51.20
CA LEU A 208 0.63 -23.02 51.64
C LEU A 208 -0.57 -22.28 51.03
N ILE A 209 -1.50 -23.04 50.43
CA ILE A 209 -2.75 -22.53 49.88
C ILE A 209 -3.91 -23.07 50.72
N LEU A 210 -4.52 -22.23 51.53
CA LEU A 210 -5.61 -22.61 52.43
C LEU A 210 -6.98 -22.34 51.78
N CYS A 211 -7.71 -23.41 51.51
CA CYS A 211 -9.00 -23.38 50.82
C CYS A 211 -10.18 -22.91 51.71
N ASN A 212 -11.30 -22.58 51.06
CA ASN A 212 -12.56 -22.14 51.69
C ASN A 212 -12.42 -20.90 52.61
N ASN A 213 -11.58 -19.93 52.25
CA ASN A 213 -11.30 -18.72 53.03
C ASN A 213 -10.96 -19.03 54.50
N ALA A 214 -10.21 -20.09 54.72
CA ALA A 214 -9.76 -20.49 56.05
C ALA A 214 -9.01 -19.35 56.74
N LYS A 215 -9.38 -19.04 57.99
CA LYS A 215 -8.67 -18.05 58.79
C LYS A 215 -7.34 -18.63 59.28
N VAL A 216 -6.24 -17.97 58.93
CA VAL A 216 -4.90 -18.36 59.37
C VAL A 216 -4.67 -17.85 60.79
N GLY A 217 -4.39 -18.74 61.74
CA GLY A 217 -4.09 -18.34 63.12
C GLY A 217 -2.79 -17.51 63.19
N ARG A 218 -2.73 -16.52 64.09
CA ARG A 218 -1.55 -15.65 64.26
C ARG A 218 -0.26 -16.42 64.58
N THR A 219 -0.37 -17.52 65.33
CA THR A 219 0.77 -18.39 65.65
C THR A 219 1.34 -19.02 64.38
N ILE A 220 0.49 -19.57 63.50
CA ILE A 220 0.92 -20.15 62.22
C ILE A 220 1.55 -19.07 61.32
N GLN A 221 0.95 -17.87 61.26
CA GLN A 221 1.51 -16.77 60.48
C GLN A 221 2.93 -16.42 60.93
N ARG A 222 3.17 -16.29 62.24
CA ARG A 222 4.50 -15.99 62.78
C ARG A 222 5.53 -17.08 62.48
N ILE A 223 5.17 -18.34 62.68
CA ILE A 223 6.08 -19.46 62.40
C ILE A 223 6.42 -19.49 60.90
N ALA A 224 5.44 -19.23 60.03
CA ALA A 224 5.66 -19.14 58.59
C ALA A 224 6.56 -17.96 58.19
N GLU A 225 6.39 -16.79 58.82
CA GLU A 225 7.29 -15.63 58.64
C GLU A 225 8.73 -15.96 59.04
N GLU A 226 8.94 -16.62 60.19
CA GLU A 226 10.26 -16.99 60.70
C GLU A 226 10.97 -18.03 59.84
N THR A 227 10.20 -18.93 59.23
CA THR A 227 10.71 -20.01 58.36
C THR A 227 10.75 -19.64 56.87
N GLY A 228 10.23 -18.46 56.50
CA GLY A 228 10.17 -17.98 55.12
C GLY A 228 9.14 -18.70 54.24
N VAL A 229 8.13 -19.32 54.85
CA VAL A 229 7.06 -20.04 54.17
C VAL A 229 5.91 -19.09 53.86
N ALA A 230 5.50 -18.99 52.59
CA ALA A 230 4.38 -18.15 52.20
C ALA A 230 3.04 -18.83 52.52
N ILE A 231 2.03 -18.03 52.86
CA ILE A 231 0.66 -18.51 53.08
C ILE A 231 -0.31 -17.62 52.30
N MET A 232 -1.19 -18.25 51.52
CA MET A 232 -2.35 -17.60 50.94
C MET A 232 -3.64 -18.35 51.26
N THR A 233 -4.75 -17.63 51.19
CA THR A 233 -6.10 -18.15 51.39
C THR A 233 -6.89 -17.99 50.10
N THR A 234 -7.79 -18.91 49.78
CA THR A 234 -8.65 -18.84 48.58
C THR A 234 -10.09 -19.25 48.92
N PRO A 235 -11.11 -18.65 48.28
CA PRO A 235 -12.50 -19.02 48.48
C PRO A 235 -12.84 -20.41 47.94
N VAL A 236 -12.04 -20.97 47.02
CA VAL A 236 -12.35 -22.25 46.38
C VAL A 236 -11.98 -23.42 47.27
N ASP A 237 -12.64 -24.56 47.06
CA ASP A 237 -12.32 -25.81 47.77
C ASP A 237 -11.03 -26.46 47.23
N THR A 238 -10.55 -27.52 47.89
CA THR A 238 -9.31 -28.21 47.51
C THR A 238 -9.38 -28.87 46.13
N TYR A 239 -10.57 -29.29 45.67
CA TYR A 239 -10.75 -29.89 44.36
C TYR A 239 -10.61 -28.84 43.26
N ALA A 240 -11.31 -27.72 43.40
CA ALA A 240 -11.24 -26.58 42.50
C ALA A 240 -9.83 -25.98 42.48
N ALA A 241 -9.20 -25.79 43.64
CA ALA A 241 -7.81 -25.35 43.74
C ALA A 241 -6.87 -26.31 43.00
N GLY A 242 -6.97 -27.61 43.26
CA GLY A 242 -6.16 -28.63 42.57
C GLY A 242 -6.34 -28.65 41.05
N LYS A 243 -7.53 -28.30 40.53
CA LYS A 243 -7.80 -28.23 39.09
C LYS A 243 -7.29 -26.94 38.44
N LEU A 244 -7.31 -25.83 39.18
CA LEU A 244 -6.93 -24.50 38.66
C LEU A 244 -5.44 -24.20 38.84
N ILE A 245 -4.77 -24.85 39.80
CA ILE A 245 -3.38 -24.54 40.15
C ILE A 245 -2.43 -24.68 38.96
N SER A 246 -2.58 -25.69 38.11
CA SER A 246 -1.76 -25.85 36.89
C SER A 246 -2.01 -24.75 35.85
N GLN A 247 -3.18 -24.10 35.87
CA GLN A 247 -3.52 -22.98 34.98
C GLN A 247 -2.92 -21.64 35.43
N CYS A 248 -2.21 -21.62 36.56
CA CYS A 248 -1.48 -20.44 37.04
C CYS A 248 -0.19 -20.20 36.25
N ALA A 249 0.30 -21.21 35.53
CA ALA A 249 1.53 -21.12 34.77
C ALA A 249 1.48 -19.99 33.72
N PRO A 250 2.56 -19.19 33.58
CA PRO A 250 2.60 -18.08 32.65
C PRO A 250 2.56 -18.59 31.19
N ILE A 251 1.86 -17.86 30.33
CA ILE A 251 1.75 -18.19 28.90
C ILE A 251 3.08 -18.17 28.17
N SER A 252 4.08 -17.44 28.67
CA SER A 252 5.44 -17.41 28.11
C SER A 252 6.10 -18.78 28.09
N TYR A 253 5.66 -19.71 28.93
CA TYR A 253 6.12 -21.10 28.95
C TYR A 253 5.53 -21.95 27.81
N TYR A 254 4.30 -21.63 27.38
CA TYR A 254 3.54 -22.43 26.40
C TYR A 254 3.43 -21.80 25.02
N MET A 255 3.72 -20.50 24.90
CA MET A 255 3.55 -19.78 23.65
C MET A 255 4.52 -20.22 22.56
N THR A 256 4.11 -20.06 21.31
CA THR A 256 4.99 -20.22 20.15
C THR A 256 5.87 -18.97 20.01
N ARG A 257 7.19 -19.18 19.95
CA ARG A 257 8.20 -18.10 19.86
C ARG A 257 8.87 -18.01 18.49
N SER A 258 9.07 -19.14 17.81
CA SER A 258 9.71 -19.21 16.50
C SER A 258 8.68 -19.36 15.38
N ASP A 259 9.10 -19.05 14.16
CA ASP A 259 8.33 -19.30 12.93
C ASP A 259 6.93 -18.67 12.92
N ILE A 260 6.77 -17.56 13.64
CA ILE A 260 5.52 -16.82 13.71
C ILE A 260 5.31 -16.11 12.37
N MET A 261 4.35 -16.61 11.61
CA MET A 261 3.88 -15.98 10.38
C MET A 261 3.27 -14.62 10.70
N LYS A 262 3.90 -13.55 10.21
CA LYS A 262 3.55 -12.16 10.48
C LYS A 262 3.61 -11.32 9.20
N PHE A 263 2.88 -10.22 9.19
CA PHE A 263 2.85 -9.27 8.07
C PHE A 263 3.20 -7.86 8.54
N THR A 264 3.52 -6.97 7.61
CA THR A 264 3.70 -5.54 7.90
C THR A 264 2.54 -4.72 7.34
N LEU A 265 2.35 -3.50 7.85
CA LEU A 265 1.34 -2.56 7.36
C LEU A 265 1.45 -2.26 5.84
N VAL A 266 2.66 -2.37 5.29
CA VAL A 266 2.94 -2.12 3.87
C VAL A 266 2.88 -3.38 3.00
N THR A 267 2.67 -4.57 3.59
CA THR A 267 2.60 -5.82 2.83
C THR A 267 1.38 -5.78 1.87
N PRO A 268 1.53 -6.14 0.59
CA PRO A 268 0.42 -6.23 -0.35
C PRO A 268 -0.61 -7.27 0.06
N VAL A 269 -1.90 -6.95 -0.10
CA VAL A 269 -3.00 -7.88 0.25
C VAL A 269 -2.95 -9.14 -0.62
N ALA A 270 -2.52 -9.04 -1.88
CA ALA A 270 -2.35 -10.19 -2.77
C ALA A 270 -1.35 -11.22 -2.18
N ASP A 271 -0.22 -10.73 -1.66
CA ASP A 271 0.79 -11.58 -1.01
C ASP A 271 0.26 -12.24 0.26
N VAL A 272 -0.42 -11.44 1.10
CA VAL A 272 -1.06 -11.95 2.31
C VAL A 272 -2.08 -13.03 1.98
N THR A 273 -2.90 -12.83 0.96
CA THR A 273 -3.94 -13.79 0.54
C THR A 273 -3.31 -15.10 0.07
N ARG A 274 -2.24 -15.01 -0.73
CA ARG A 274 -1.47 -16.17 -1.21
C ARG A 274 -0.84 -16.96 -0.06
N VAL A 275 -0.29 -16.27 0.94
CA VAL A 275 0.25 -16.90 2.15
C VAL A 275 -0.87 -17.55 2.96
N MET A 276 -1.95 -16.81 3.24
CA MET A 276 -3.09 -17.28 4.01
C MET A 276 -3.78 -18.50 3.37
N ALA A 277 -3.70 -18.68 2.06
CA ALA A 277 -4.22 -19.86 1.36
C ALA A 277 -3.42 -21.14 1.68
N LYS A 278 -2.12 -21.03 1.98
CA LYS A 278 -1.22 -22.17 2.22
C LYS A 278 -1.18 -22.63 3.67
N VAL A 279 -1.47 -21.74 4.61
CA VAL A 279 -1.36 -22.03 6.05
C VAL A 279 -2.75 -22.08 6.71
N ARG A 280 -2.87 -22.80 7.83
CA ARG A 280 -4.14 -22.97 8.57
C ARG A 280 -4.29 -22.04 9.78
N HIS A 281 -3.40 -21.05 9.96
CA HIS A 281 -3.53 -20.08 11.05
C HIS A 281 -4.75 -19.18 10.84
N ARG A 282 -5.49 -18.92 11.92
CA ARG A 282 -6.71 -18.11 11.87
C ARG A 282 -6.42 -16.61 11.93
N TYR A 283 -5.40 -16.22 12.68
CA TYR A 283 -4.96 -14.85 12.88
C TYR A 283 -3.45 -14.74 12.70
N PHE A 284 -3.00 -13.59 12.19
CA PHE A 284 -1.61 -13.28 11.91
C PHE A 284 -1.27 -11.93 12.53
N PRO A 285 -0.16 -11.82 13.29
CA PRO A 285 0.31 -10.54 13.79
C PRO A 285 0.68 -9.58 12.66
N ILE A 286 0.38 -8.30 12.86
CA ILE A 286 0.79 -7.20 12.00
C ILE A 286 1.80 -6.36 12.76
N LEU A 287 2.89 -6.00 12.08
CA LEU A 287 3.91 -5.08 12.56
C LEU A 287 3.90 -3.77 11.76
N ASP A 288 4.34 -2.69 12.38
CA ASP A 288 4.66 -1.44 11.68
C ASP A 288 6.06 -1.51 11.03
N GLU A 289 6.50 -0.36 10.51
CA GLU A 289 7.81 -0.20 9.86
C GLU A 289 8.98 -0.33 10.84
N ASP A 290 8.76 -0.05 12.13
CA ASP A 290 9.74 -0.18 13.22
C ASP A 290 9.74 -1.59 13.84
N GLY A 291 8.90 -2.50 13.32
CA GLY A 291 8.77 -3.86 13.82
C GLY A 291 7.92 -4.00 15.08
N LYS A 292 7.20 -2.93 15.48
CA LYS A 292 6.31 -2.94 16.65
C LYS A 292 4.95 -3.52 16.29
N TYR A 293 4.36 -4.21 17.26
CA TYR A 293 3.10 -4.89 17.11
C TYR A 293 1.92 -3.90 17.01
N CYS A 294 1.11 -4.06 15.95
CA CYS A 294 -0.02 -3.18 15.65
C CYS A 294 -1.39 -3.84 15.86
N GLY A 295 -1.48 -5.15 15.66
CA GLY A 295 -2.77 -5.83 15.64
C GLY A 295 -2.74 -7.21 15.00
N MET A 296 -3.91 -7.81 14.84
CA MET A 296 -4.08 -9.12 14.20
C MET A 296 -4.93 -9.00 12.93
N VAL A 297 -4.54 -9.69 11.86
CA VAL A 297 -5.33 -9.85 10.64
C VAL A 297 -5.79 -11.29 10.47
N SER A 298 -7.01 -11.49 9.97
CA SER A 298 -7.56 -12.78 9.59
C SER A 298 -8.06 -12.75 8.15
N ARG A 299 -8.34 -13.94 7.58
CA ARG A 299 -8.95 -14.06 6.26
C ARG A 299 -10.26 -13.27 6.12
N ARG A 300 -11.05 -13.16 7.20
CA ARG A 300 -12.31 -12.38 7.19
C ARG A 300 -12.07 -10.89 7.02
N ASN A 301 -10.97 -10.37 7.58
CA ASN A 301 -10.63 -8.96 7.42
C ASN A 301 -10.28 -8.64 5.96
N ILE A 302 -9.60 -9.57 5.28
CA ILE A 302 -9.24 -9.44 3.86
C ILE A 302 -10.48 -9.44 2.96
N ILE A 303 -11.49 -10.28 3.24
CA ILE A 303 -12.74 -10.32 2.46
C ILE A 303 -13.47 -8.98 2.51
N ASN A 304 -13.42 -8.28 3.64
CA ASN A 304 -14.04 -6.97 3.83
C ASN A 304 -13.10 -5.80 3.44
N LEU A 305 -12.07 -6.07 2.63
CA LEU A 305 -11.17 -5.03 2.14
C LEU A 305 -11.97 -3.96 1.39
N ARG A 306 -11.83 -2.72 1.84
CA ARG A 306 -12.28 -1.56 1.08
C ARG A 306 -11.22 -1.26 0.03
N LYS A 307 -11.54 -1.58 -1.24
CA LYS A 307 -10.65 -1.26 -2.35
C LYS A 307 -10.36 0.23 -2.39
N ARG A 308 -9.16 0.58 -2.83
CA ARG A 308 -8.82 1.98 -3.09
C ARG A 308 -9.68 2.46 -4.26
N ARG A 309 -10.27 3.64 -4.14
CA ARG A 309 -11.13 4.21 -5.17
C ARG A 309 -10.32 5.13 -6.08
N ILE A 310 -10.45 4.95 -7.39
CA ILE A 310 -9.73 5.72 -8.39
C ILE A 310 -10.66 6.28 -9.46
N ILE A 311 -10.27 7.41 -10.02
CA ILE A 311 -10.86 8.01 -11.22
C ILE A 311 -9.72 8.15 -12.23
N LEU A 312 -9.95 7.67 -13.45
CA LEU A 312 -8.99 7.76 -14.53
C LEU A 312 -9.33 8.97 -15.40
N VAL A 313 -8.31 9.73 -15.77
CA VAL A 313 -8.43 10.80 -16.77
C VAL A 313 -7.45 10.54 -17.90
N ASP A 314 -7.80 10.94 -19.12
CA ASP A 314 -6.89 10.98 -20.27
C ASP A 314 -6.36 9.59 -20.73
N HIS A 315 -6.93 8.51 -20.21
CA HIS A 315 -6.68 7.17 -20.71
C HIS A 315 -7.73 6.18 -20.24
N ASN A 316 -7.86 5.11 -21.02
CA ASN A 316 -8.62 3.92 -20.67
C ASN A 316 -7.92 2.61 -21.14
N GLU A 317 -6.63 2.67 -21.51
CA GLU A 317 -5.86 1.47 -21.84
C GLU A 317 -5.15 0.92 -20.59
N ALA A 318 -5.31 -0.37 -20.31
CA ALA A 318 -4.71 -1.05 -19.15
C ALA A 318 -3.18 -0.92 -19.08
N THR A 319 -2.50 -0.87 -20.22
CA THR A 319 -1.04 -0.71 -20.33
C THR A 319 -0.55 0.67 -19.91
N GLN A 320 -1.44 1.67 -19.91
CA GLN A 320 -1.16 3.05 -19.53
C GLN A 320 -1.57 3.35 -18.08
N ALA A 321 -2.37 2.48 -17.46
CA ALA A 321 -2.88 2.68 -16.12
C ALA A 321 -1.79 2.49 -15.03
N VAL A 322 -2.04 3.09 -13.86
CA VAL A 322 -1.21 2.94 -12.66
C VAL A 322 -1.17 1.48 -12.17
N GLU A 323 -0.05 1.04 -11.59
CA GLU A 323 0.08 -0.33 -11.10
C GLU A 323 -0.98 -0.66 -10.03
N GLY A 324 -1.64 -1.81 -10.18
CA GLY A 324 -2.71 -2.25 -9.29
C GLY A 324 -4.08 -1.65 -9.58
N PHE A 325 -4.28 -0.97 -10.71
CA PHE A 325 -5.58 -0.39 -11.09
C PHE A 325 -6.72 -1.43 -11.13
N ASP A 326 -6.40 -2.68 -11.47
CA ASP A 326 -7.30 -3.84 -11.52
C ASP A 326 -7.73 -4.32 -10.12
N GLN A 327 -6.92 -4.00 -9.10
CA GLN A 327 -7.23 -4.25 -7.68
C GLN A 327 -7.94 -3.07 -7.02
N ALA A 328 -8.04 -1.93 -7.69
CA ALA A 328 -8.77 -0.76 -7.25
C ALA A 328 -10.25 -0.81 -7.69
N GLU A 329 -11.05 0.07 -7.11
CA GLU A 329 -12.41 0.36 -7.57
C GLU A 329 -12.36 1.61 -8.45
N ILE A 330 -12.49 1.42 -9.77
CA ILE A 330 -12.62 2.52 -10.72
C ILE A 330 -14.03 3.07 -10.61
N LEU A 331 -14.17 4.36 -10.31
CA LEU A 331 -15.46 5.02 -10.19
C LEU A 331 -15.87 5.69 -11.49
N GLU A 332 -14.92 6.38 -12.12
CA GLU A 332 -15.16 7.22 -13.28
C GLU A 332 -13.96 7.21 -14.23
N ILE A 333 -14.22 7.38 -15.53
CA ILE A 333 -13.21 7.54 -16.57
C ILE A 333 -13.62 8.70 -17.48
N ILE A 334 -12.73 9.70 -17.61
CA ILE A 334 -12.92 10.87 -18.47
C ILE A 334 -11.79 10.86 -19.50
N ASP A 335 -12.12 10.70 -20.79
CA ASP A 335 -11.10 10.45 -21.81
C ASP A 335 -11.53 10.98 -23.18
N HIS A 336 -10.59 11.11 -24.11
CA HIS A 336 -10.80 11.45 -25.50
C HIS A 336 -10.16 10.44 -26.48
N HIS A 337 -9.47 9.43 -25.95
CA HIS A 337 -8.82 8.38 -26.72
C HIS A 337 -9.81 7.32 -27.23
N ARG A 338 -9.30 6.43 -28.11
CA ARG A 338 -10.02 5.20 -28.48
C ARG A 338 -10.31 4.36 -27.22
N ILE A 339 -11.39 3.62 -27.24
CA ILE A 339 -11.70 2.68 -26.16
C ILE A 339 -10.82 1.43 -26.32
N GLY A 340 -10.10 1.08 -25.26
CA GLY A 340 -9.16 -0.03 -25.16
C GLY A 340 -9.68 -1.18 -24.30
N SER A 341 -8.74 -1.96 -23.75
CA SER A 341 -9.00 -3.25 -23.08
C SER A 341 -9.20 -3.16 -21.55
N LEU A 342 -9.63 -2.02 -21.03
CA LEU A 342 -9.87 -1.86 -19.60
C LEU A 342 -11.25 -2.39 -19.21
N GLU A 343 -11.27 -3.26 -18.19
CA GLU A 343 -12.48 -3.87 -17.66
C GLU A 343 -12.76 -3.37 -16.24
N THR A 344 -14.04 -3.18 -15.91
CA THR A 344 -14.50 -2.79 -14.57
C THR A 344 -15.39 -3.88 -13.98
N SER A 345 -15.29 -4.09 -12.66
CA SER A 345 -16.11 -5.12 -11.97
C SER A 345 -17.59 -4.76 -11.84
N GLY A 346 -17.96 -3.49 -12.11
CA GLY A 346 -19.31 -2.99 -12.04
C GLY A 346 -19.49 -1.73 -12.91
N PRO A 347 -20.70 -1.16 -12.96
CA PRO A 347 -20.96 0.05 -13.72
C PRO A 347 -20.12 1.22 -13.22
N VAL A 348 -19.56 2.00 -14.15
CA VAL A 348 -18.77 3.20 -13.88
C VAL A 348 -19.30 4.37 -14.70
N TYR A 349 -19.08 5.60 -14.24
CA TYR A 349 -19.34 6.76 -15.07
C TYR A 349 -18.23 6.88 -16.12
N PHE A 350 -18.57 6.67 -17.39
CA PHE A 350 -17.62 6.72 -18.50
C PHE A 350 -18.00 7.85 -19.46
N ARG A 351 -17.18 8.90 -19.51
CA ARG A 351 -17.37 10.02 -20.45
C ARG A 351 -16.20 10.07 -21.41
N ASN A 352 -16.44 9.59 -22.62
CA ASN A 352 -15.50 9.68 -23.72
C ASN A 352 -16.05 10.56 -24.84
N GLN A 353 -15.29 11.57 -25.27
CA GLN A 353 -15.67 12.44 -26.38
C GLN A 353 -14.53 12.56 -27.38
N PRO A 354 -14.80 12.52 -28.70
CA PRO A 354 -13.78 12.67 -29.74
C PRO A 354 -13.39 14.15 -29.94
N VAL A 355 -12.90 14.79 -28.87
CA VAL A 355 -12.34 16.15 -28.86
C VAL A 355 -10.81 16.10 -28.81
N GLY A 356 -10.17 17.25 -28.98
CA GLY A 356 -8.72 17.35 -29.02
C GLY A 356 -8.02 17.06 -27.70
N CYS A 357 -8.69 17.25 -26.57
CA CYS A 357 -8.07 17.17 -25.23
C CYS A 357 -9.10 16.80 -24.14
N THR A 358 -8.69 16.04 -23.11
CA THR A 358 -9.53 15.71 -21.94
C THR A 358 -9.94 16.95 -21.16
N ALA A 359 -9.07 17.97 -21.09
CA ALA A 359 -9.37 19.24 -20.44
C ALA A 359 -10.57 19.99 -21.07
N THR A 360 -10.84 19.79 -22.35
CA THR A 360 -12.07 20.30 -23.00
C THR A 360 -13.31 19.66 -22.40
N ILE A 361 -13.27 18.34 -22.14
CA ILE A 361 -14.36 17.60 -21.50
C ILE A 361 -14.55 18.07 -20.07
N VAL A 362 -13.46 18.19 -19.30
CA VAL A 362 -13.53 18.72 -17.92
C VAL A 362 -14.11 20.13 -17.90
N THR A 363 -13.72 20.97 -18.85
CA THR A 363 -14.25 22.34 -19.00
C THR A 363 -15.76 22.36 -19.22
N GLN A 364 -16.30 21.49 -20.08
CA GLN A 364 -17.75 21.32 -20.23
C GLN A 364 -18.41 20.85 -18.92
N MET A 365 -17.75 19.96 -18.17
CA MET A 365 -18.29 19.46 -16.91
C MET A 365 -18.37 20.54 -15.83
N TYR A 366 -17.46 21.51 -15.82
CA TYR A 366 -17.59 22.71 -14.98
C TYR A 366 -18.86 23.50 -15.33
N ASP A 367 -19.09 23.75 -16.62
CA ASP A 367 -20.25 24.48 -17.12
C ASP A 367 -21.57 23.75 -16.76
N GLU A 368 -21.62 22.44 -16.99
CA GLU A 368 -22.80 21.60 -16.72
C GLU A 368 -23.17 21.55 -15.23
N ASN A 369 -22.18 21.63 -14.35
CA ASN A 369 -22.39 21.67 -12.91
C ASN A 369 -22.59 23.10 -12.36
N GLY A 370 -22.55 24.12 -13.22
CA GLY A 370 -22.67 25.51 -12.81
C GLY A 370 -21.56 25.97 -11.86
N VAL A 371 -20.36 25.39 -11.98
CA VAL A 371 -19.21 25.70 -11.12
C VAL A 371 -18.30 26.70 -11.84
N GLU A 372 -18.02 27.83 -11.20
CA GLU A 372 -17.04 28.79 -11.71
C GLU A 372 -15.63 28.18 -11.70
N ILE A 373 -14.91 28.36 -12.82
CA ILE A 373 -13.53 27.92 -13.00
C ILE A 373 -12.58 29.01 -12.44
N PRO A 374 -11.78 28.74 -11.40
CA PRO A 374 -10.80 29.70 -10.91
C PRO A 374 -9.71 30.02 -11.95
N PRO A 375 -9.08 31.21 -11.91
CA PRO A 375 -8.04 31.60 -12.88
C PRO A 375 -6.89 30.59 -13.01
N GLN A 376 -6.43 30.02 -11.89
CA GLN A 376 -5.36 29.02 -11.89
C GLN A 376 -5.78 27.75 -12.62
N THR A 377 -6.97 27.23 -12.32
CA THR A 377 -7.55 26.02 -12.94
C THR A 377 -7.85 26.26 -14.42
N ALA A 378 -8.31 27.46 -14.78
CA ALA A 378 -8.48 27.85 -16.17
C ALA A 378 -7.16 27.84 -16.94
N GLY A 379 -6.07 28.30 -16.30
CA GLY A 379 -4.71 28.23 -16.85
C GLY A 379 -4.23 26.80 -17.10
N LEU A 380 -4.50 25.87 -16.18
CA LEU A 380 -4.16 24.45 -16.35
C LEU A 380 -4.95 23.81 -17.49
N LEU A 381 -6.28 24.02 -17.52
CA LEU A 381 -7.15 23.49 -18.57
C LEU A 381 -6.75 24.05 -19.95
N LEU A 382 -6.41 25.34 -20.02
CA LEU A 382 -5.90 25.96 -21.24
C LEU A 382 -4.59 25.30 -21.69
N ALA A 383 -3.63 25.11 -20.77
CA ALA A 383 -2.34 24.52 -21.08
C ALA A 383 -2.47 23.11 -21.67
N ALA A 384 -3.33 22.28 -21.07
CA ALA A 384 -3.65 20.94 -21.59
C ALA A 384 -4.20 21.01 -23.03
N ILE A 385 -5.20 21.86 -23.28
CA ILE A 385 -5.79 22.01 -24.62
C ILE A 385 -4.73 22.46 -25.62
N LEU A 386 -3.89 23.44 -25.27
CA LEU A 386 -2.85 23.93 -26.16
C LEU A 386 -1.81 22.85 -26.47
N SER A 387 -1.43 22.04 -25.47
CA SER A 387 -0.46 20.95 -25.61
C SER A 387 -0.96 19.89 -26.61
N ASP A 388 -2.12 19.27 -26.36
CA ASP A 388 -2.64 18.18 -27.22
C ASP A 388 -3.03 18.64 -28.62
N THR A 389 -3.48 19.89 -28.73
CA THR A 389 -3.90 20.45 -30.02
C THR A 389 -2.76 21.09 -30.80
N LEU A 390 -1.53 21.12 -30.26
CA LEU A 390 -0.39 21.83 -30.84
C LEU A 390 -0.75 23.26 -31.22
N MET A 391 -1.38 23.98 -30.29
CA MET A 391 -1.93 25.32 -30.51
C MET A 391 -2.93 25.34 -31.69
N PHE A 392 -3.91 24.44 -31.65
CA PHE A 392 -4.98 24.28 -32.64
C PHE A 392 -4.58 23.74 -34.03
N ARG A 393 -3.31 23.39 -34.24
CA ARG A 393 -2.81 22.89 -35.54
C ARG A 393 -2.91 21.37 -35.69
N SER A 394 -3.08 20.64 -34.58
CA SER A 394 -3.24 19.20 -34.61
C SER A 394 -4.55 18.80 -35.33
N PRO A 395 -4.55 17.73 -36.15
CA PRO A 395 -5.76 17.19 -36.77
C PRO A 395 -6.73 16.54 -35.77
N THR A 396 -6.44 16.56 -34.47
CA THR A 396 -7.38 16.19 -33.40
C THR A 396 -8.16 17.39 -32.87
N CYS A 397 -7.70 18.62 -33.12
CA CYS A 397 -8.35 19.84 -32.64
C CYS A 397 -9.75 19.98 -33.24
N THR A 398 -10.72 20.32 -32.39
CA THR A 398 -12.10 20.60 -32.77
C THR A 398 -12.47 22.05 -32.47
N PRO A 399 -13.54 22.59 -33.08
CA PRO A 399 -14.04 23.93 -32.75
C PRO A 399 -14.39 24.11 -31.26
N VAL A 400 -14.72 23.02 -30.56
CA VAL A 400 -15.03 23.04 -29.14
C VAL A 400 -13.77 23.26 -28.30
N ASP A 401 -12.64 22.69 -28.71
CA ASP A 401 -11.34 22.89 -28.06
C ASP A 401 -10.91 24.35 -28.18
N GLU A 402 -10.96 24.90 -29.40
CA GLU A 402 -10.57 26.30 -29.65
C GLU A 402 -11.47 27.29 -28.90
N ALA A 403 -12.79 27.07 -28.91
CA ALA A 403 -13.73 27.90 -28.16
C ALA A 403 -13.48 27.84 -26.64
N SER A 404 -13.20 26.64 -26.11
CA SER A 404 -12.86 26.44 -24.70
C SER A 404 -11.56 27.14 -24.34
N ALA A 405 -10.50 26.97 -25.13
CA ALA A 405 -9.21 27.62 -24.93
C ALA A 405 -9.33 29.16 -24.93
N ARG A 406 -10.03 29.74 -25.91
CA ARG A 406 -10.27 31.20 -25.98
C ARG A 406 -11.01 31.74 -24.77
N ARG A 407 -11.94 30.97 -24.20
CA ARG A 407 -12.65 31.34 -22.97
C ARG A 407 -11.75 31.21 -21.74
N LEU A 408 -11.04 30.09 -21.61
CA LEU A 408 -10.14 29.82 -20.49
C LEU A 408 -9.00 30.83 -20.41
N ALA A 409 -8.44 31.25 -21.55
CA ALA A 409 -7.42 32.29 -21.61
C ALA A 409 -7.89 33.63 -21.02
N LYS A 410 -9.16 34.02 -21.27
CA LYS A 410 -9.75 35.22 -20.68
C LYS A 410 -9.88 35.10 -19.15
N ILE A 411 -10.27 33.92 -18.66
CA ILE A 411 -10.41 33.65 -17.22
C ILE A 411 -9.04 33.62 -16.53
N ALA A 412 -8.05 33.00 -17.17
CA ALA A 412 -6.68 32.91 -16.67
C ALA A 412 -5.91 34.24 -16.79
N GLY A 413 -6.38 35.17 -17.63
CA GLY A 413 -5.74 36.47 -17.86
C GLY A 413 -4.44 36.38 -18.66
N VAL A 414 -4.36 35.48 -19.64
CA VAL A 414 -3.16 35.27 -20.47
C VAL A 414 -3.47 35.43 -21.96
N ASP A 415 -2.48 35.89 -22.73
CA ASP A 415 -2.53 35.79 -24.20
C ASP A 415 -2.17 34.37 -24.63
N ILE A 416 -2.95 33.81 -25.56
CA ILE A 416 -2.78 32.41 -26.00
C ILE A 416 -1.45 32.23 -26.73
N ASN A 417 -1.03 33.18 -27.56
CA ASN A 417 0.18 33.02 -28.36
C ASN A 417 1.43 33.16 -27.50
N GLU A 418 1.48 34.18 -26.66
CA GLU A 418 2.59 34.34 -25.70
C GLU A 418 2.69 33.13 -24.78
N PHE A 419 1.57 32.68 -24.21
CA PHE A 419 1.56 31.55 -23.30
C PHE A 419 1.94 30.23 -23.99
N ALA A 420 1.41 29.94 -25.18
CA ALA A 420 1.76 28.74 -25.94
C ALA A 420 3.27 28.72 -26.24
N ASN A 421 3.83 29.84 -26.72
CA ASN A 421 5.26 29.94 -27.01
C ASN A 421 6.11 29.65 -25.77
N GLU A 422 5.82 30.28 -24.63
CA GLU A 422 6.57 30.02 -23.40
C GLU A 422 6.47 28.56 -22.93
N MET A 423 5.28 27.96 -23.06
CA MET A 423 5.01 26.59 -22.64
C MET A 423 5.80 25.57 -23.46
N PHE A 424 5.71 25.65 -24.79
CA PHE A 424 6.42 24.75 -25.69
C PHE A 424 7.93 24.97 -25.64
N GLU A 425 8.40 26.23 -25.57
CA GLU A 425 9.82 26.51 -25.37
C GLU A 425 10.36 25.89 -24.08
N ALA A 426 9.55 25.81 -23.02
CA ALA A 426 9.94 25.13 -21.80
C ALA A 426 10.00 23.59 -21.96
N GLY A 427 9.12 23.00 -22.77
CA GLY A 427 9.14 21.57 -23.10
C GLY A 427 10.31 21.15 -24.00
N GLU A 428 10.71 22.03 -24.92
CA GLU A 428 11.75 21.82 -25.93
C GLU A 428 13.19 21.96 -25.41
N LYS A 429 13.40 22.35 -24.15
CA LYS A 429 14.76 22.52 -23.63
C LYS A 429 15.53 21.20 -23.69
N LEU A 430 16.57 21.21 -24.53
CA LEU A 430 17.54 20.12 -24.68
C LEU A 430 18.62 20.16 -23.58
N ASP A 431 18.72 21.25 -22.83
CA ASP A 431 19.75 21.45 -21.81
C ASP A 431 19.75 20.31 -20.77
N GLY A 432 20.85 19.55 -20.74
CA GLY A 432 21.07 18.45 -19.81
C GLY A 432 20.41 17.12 -20.20
N LYS A 433 19.78 17.00 -21.38
CA LYS A 433 19.25 15.74 -21.90
C LYS A 433 20.25 15.05 -22.84
N THR A 434 20.31 13.73 -22.80
CA THR A 434 21.08 12.94 -23.79
C THR A 434 20.27 12.74 -25.08
N ALA A 435 20.93 12.42 -26.20
CA ALA A 435 20.24 12.07 -27.45
C ALA A 435 19.26 10.90 -27.27
N GLU A 436 19.64 9.90 -26.46
CA GLU A 436 18.78 8.77 -26.08
C GLU A 436 17.53 9.22 -25.32
N GLU A 437 17.67 10.11 -24.33
CA GLU A 437 16.53 10.62 -23.56
C GLU A 437 15.58 11.47 -24.42
N VAL A 438 16.08 12.19 -25.41
CA VAL A 438 15.24 12.96 -26.34
C VAL A 438 14.55 12.03 -27.32
N PHE A 439 15.27 11.07 -27.90
CA PHE A 439 14.74 10.13 -28.88
C PHE A 439 13.63 9.24 -28.29
N LEU A 440 13.83 8.72 -27.08
CA LEU A 440 12.89 7.79 -26.44
C LEU A 440 11.63 8.45 -25.86
N GLN A 441 11.52 9.79 -25.86
CA GLN A 441 10.35 10.50 -25.33
C GLN A 441 9.05 10.12 -26.01
N ASP A 442 9.03 10.04 -27.34
CA ASP A 442 7.89 9.55 -28.11
C ASP A 442 8.32 8.55 -29.19
N PHE A 443 9.07 7.53 -28.79
CA PHE A 443 9.48 6.42 -29.67
C PHE A 443 8.50 5.25 -29.64
N LYS A 444 8.14 4.72 -30.81
CA LYS A 444 7.35 3.50 -30.96
C LYS A 444 7.92 2.59 -32.04
N VAL A 445 7.83 1.29 -31.80
CA VAL A 445 8.23 0.26 -32.76
C VAL A 445 7.00 -0.31 -33.45
N PHE A 446 7.11 -0.48 -34.76
CA PHE A 446 6.10 -0.99 -35.66
C PHE A 446 6.66 -2.17 -36.45
N MET A 447 5.77 -2.92 -37.08
CA MET A 447 6.12 -4.10 -37.87
C MET A 447 5.22 -4.15 -39.10
N CYS A 448 5.80 -4.35 -40.27
CA CYS A 448 5.12 -4.58 -41.54
C CYS A 448 5.70 -5.82 -42.20
N GLY A 449 4.91 -6.88 -42.32
CA GLY A 449 5.42 -8.20 -42.70
C GLY A 449 6.50 -8.68 -41.72
N ASP A 450 7.69 -8.99 -42.24
CA ASP A 450 8.87 -9.38 -41.46
C ASP A 450 9.81 -8.21 -41.12
N ILE A 451 9.49 -6.98 -41.54
CA ILE A 451 10.32 -5.79 -41.32
C ILE A 451 9.84 -5.05 -40.07
N ARG A 452 10.77 -4.76 -39.15
CA ARG A 452 10.54 -4.01 -37.93
C ARG A 452 11.14 -2.62 -38.04
N PHE A 453 10.37 -1.58 -37.78
CA PHE A 453 10.86 -0.20 -37.86
C PHE A 453 10.45 0.64 -36.66
N GLY A 454 11.28 1.60 -36.29
CA GLY A 454 11.05 2.49 -35.16
C GLY A 454 10.72 3.92 -35.60
N VAL A 455 9.78 4.59 -34.93
CA VAL A 455 9.44 5.99 -35.21
C VAL A 455 9.36 6.80 -33.92
N ALA A 456 10.25 7.77 -33.80
CA ALA A 456 10.21 8.82 -32.78
C ALA A 456 9.60 10.12 -33.34
N GLN A 457 9.01 10.95 -32.48
CA GLN A 457 8.51 12.27 -32.85
C GLN A 457 8.86 13.31 -31.78
N GLY A 458 9.26 14.51 -32.20
CA GLY A 458 9.45 15.69 -31.36
C GLY A 458 8.80 16.90 -32.03
N SER A 459 8.11 17.72 -31.24
CA SER A 459 7.43 18.93 -31.73
C SER A 459 8.18 20.18 -31.29
N TYR A 460 8.39 21.12 -32.21
CA TYR A 460 9.19 22.32 -31.99
C TYR A 460 8.46 23.58 -32.48
N MET A 461 8.41 24.61 -31.63
CA MET A 461 7.83 25.93 -31.91
C MET A 461 8.84 26.90 -32.51
N THR A 462 10.14 26.62 -32.40
CA THR A 462 11.17 27.46 -33.01
C THR A 462 12.08 26.63 -33.91
N ARG A 463 12.41 27.17 -35.08
CA ARG A 463 13.35 26.53 -36.00
C ARG A 463 14.73 26.32 -35.35
N LYS A 464 15.10 27.20 -34.42
CA LYS A 464 16.35 27.10 -33.67
C LYS A 464 16.40 25.82 -32.82
N ASN A 465 15.34 25.51 -32.07
CA ASN A 465 15.29 24.29 -31.25
C ASN A 465 15.20 23.04 -32.12
N LEU A 466 14.43 23.10 -33.21
CA LEU A 466 14.35 22.02 -34.18
C LEU A 466 15.73 21.64 -34.73
N LEU A 467 16.49 22.62 -35.23
CA LEU A 467 17.85 22.40 -35.75
C LEU A 467 18.83 21.90 -34.68
N ALA A 468 18.68 22.38 -33.43
CA ALA A 468 19.50 21.88 -32.32
C ALA A 468 19.19 20.41 -31.99
N ALA A 469 17.92 20.01 -32.04
CA ALA A 469 17.51 18.62 -31.84
C ALA A 469 17.95 17.72 -33.01
N GLU A 470 17.83 18.21 -34.24
CA GLU A 470 18.34 17.54 -35.44
C GLU A 470 19.83 17.23 -35.32
N ALA A 471 20.64 18.24 -35.00
CA ALA A 471 22.08 18.09 -34.81
C ALA A 471 22.45 17.13 -33.66
N LEU A 472 21.62 17.05 -32.61
CA LEU A 472 21.80 16.13 -31.50
C LEU A 472 21.43 14.68 -31.86
N LEU A 473 20.34 14.49 -32.62
CA LEU A 473 19.72 13.19 -32.87
C LEU A 473 20.25 12.49 -34.12
N GLN A 474 20.64 13.24 -35.16
CA GLN A 474 21.20 12.70 -36.41
C GLN A 474 22.31 11.66 -36.17
N PRO A 475 23.39 11.96 -35.40
CA PRO A 475 24.45 10.98 -35.17
C PRO A 475 24.04 9.81 -34.26
N TYR A 476 22.91 9.92 -33.56
CA TYR A 476 22.42 8.90 -32.62
C TYR A 476 21.52 7.86 -33.29
N LEU A 477 20.99 8.12 -34.50
CA LEU A 477 20.03 7.21 -35.15
C LEU A 477 20.59 5.81 -35.40
N GLU A 478 21.85 5.68 -35.82
CA GLU A 478 22.49 4.37 -36.02
C GLU A 478 22.58 3.59 -34.71
N GLU A 479 22.98 4.25 -33.62
CA GLU A 479 23.03 3.65 -32.28
C GLU A 479 21.63 3.22 -31.83
N ALA A 480 20.63 4.10 -32.02
CA ALA A 480 19.24 3.83 -31.68
C ALA A 480 18.68 2.63 -32.44
N ARG A 481 18.93 2.55 -33.76
CA ARG A 481 18.49 1.43 -34.62
C ARG A 481 19.04 0.10 -34.13
N ASN A 482 20.34 0.06 -33.82
CA ASN A 482 21.01 -1.12 -33.29
C ASN A 482 20.49 -1.50 -31.88
N LYS A 483 20.35 -0.52 -30.98
CA LYS A 483 19.83 -0.75 -29.61
C LYS A 483 18.41 -1.28 -29.59
N GLN A 484 17.54 -0.75 -30.46
CA GLN A 484 16.12 -1.13 -30.51
C GLN A 484 15.88 -2.41 -31.35
N ASN A 485 16.91 -2.91 -32.02
CA ASN A 485 16.87 -4.10 -32.87
C ASN A 485 15.75 -3.99 -33.93
N VAL A 486 15.85 -2.96 -34.76
CA VAL A 486 14.94 -2.63 -35.87
C VAL A 486 15.74 -2.44 -37.16
N GLU A 487 15.14 -2.75 -38.31
CA GLU A 487 15.76 -2.64 -39.63
C GLU A 487 15.91 -1.17 -40.07
N ASP A 488 14.91 -0.35 -39.76
CA ASP A 488 14.87 1.09 -40.06
C ASP A 488 14.38 1.91 -38.87
N ILE A 489 14.85 3.16 -38.78
CA ILE A 489 14.44 4.09 -37.75
C ILE A 489 14.22 5.49 -38.30
N TYR A 490 13.21 6.17 -37.78
CA TYR A 490 12.78 7.51 -38.20
C TYR A 490 12.61 8.42 -36.98
N MET A 491 13.01 9.68 -37.11
CA MET A 491 12.69 10.73 -36.16
C MET A 491 12.02 11.89 -36.90
N LEU A 492 10.76 12.17 -36.52
CA LEU A 492 10.00 13.31 -37.02
C LEU A 492 10.28 14.52 -36.13
N LEU A 493 10.91 15.54 -36.69
CA LEU A 493 11.12 16.84 -36.08
C LEU A 493 10.05 17.80 -36.62
N THR A 494 8.91 17.90 -35.93
CA THR A 494 7.76 18.68 -36.37
C THR A 494 7.95 20.16 -36.08
N ASP A 495 7.97 20.99 -37.13
CA ASP A 495 7.94 22.47 -37.07
C ASP A 495 6.47 22.89 -36.94
N VAL A 496 6.04 23.10 -35.69
CA VAL A 496 4.63 23.36 -35.37
C VAL A 496 4.11 24.62 -36.08
N PRO A 497 4.82 25.77 -36.10
CA PRO A 497 4.35 26.97 -36.80
C PRO A 497 4.16 26.80 -38.31
N LYS A 498 5.00 26.00 -38.97
CA LYS A 498 4.94 25.77 -40.41
C LYS A 498 4.06 24.60 -40.81
N GLU A 499 3.59 23.80 -39.86
CA GLU A 499 2.82 22.58 -40.09
C GLU A 499 3.56 21.60 -41.00
N GLU A 500 4.88 21.47 -40.82
CA GLU A 500 5.73 20.52 -41.56
C GLU A 500 6.54 19.67 -40.58
N SER A 501 7.04 18.51 -41.03
CA SER A 501 8.05 17.75 -40.28
C SER A 501 9.31 17.57 -41.10
N VAL A 502 10.47 17.82 -40.47
CA VAL A 502 11.77 17.38 -40.98
C VAL A 502 12.01 15.97 -40.44
N VAL A 503 12.19 15.01 -41.33
CA VAL A 503 12.38 13.60 -40.98
C VAL A 503 13.82 13.23 -41.22
N ILE A 504 14.46 12.75 -40.17
CA ILE A 504 15.79 12.15 -40.23
C ILE A 504 15.66 10.65 -40.01
N SER A 505 16.46 9.85 -40.71
CA SER A 505 16.32 8.41 -40.71
C SER A 505 17.65 7.68 -40.87
N ASP A 506 17.73 6.48 -40.31
CA ASP A 506 18.82 5.52 -40.54
C ASP A 506 18.23 4.13 -40.78
N GLY A 507 18.78 3.37 -41.72
CA GLY A 507 18.26 2.05 -42.02
C GLY A 507 18.53 1.57 -43.44
N ARG A 508 18.21 0.31 -43.69
CA ARG A 508 18.44 -0.35 -44.98
C ARG A 508 17.47 0.14 -46.06
N TYR A 509 16.21 0.35 -45.70
CA TYR A 509 15.14 0.76 -46.62
C TYR A 509 14.60 2.16 -46.31
N ALA A 510 15.08 2.78 -45.23
CA ALA A 510 14.48 4.00 -44.69
C ALA A 510 14.28 5.15 -45.70
N SER A 511 15.30 5.43 -46.52
CA SER A 511 15.24 6.50 -47.52
C SER A 511 14.32 6.17 -48.70
N GLU A 512 14.30 4.91 -49.15
CA GLU A 512 13.43 4.42 -50.24
C GLU A 512 11.96 4.49 -49.81
N VAL A 513 11.64 3.97 -48.62
CA VAL A 513 10.29 3.98 -48.07
C VAL A 513 9.77 5.40 -47.84
N LEU A 514 10.62 6.34 -47.41
CA LEU A 514 10.23 7.75 -47.30
C LEU A 514 9.96 8.39 -48.66
N SER A 515 10.77 8.06 -49.66
CA SER A 515 10.62 8.59 -51.01
C SER A 515 9.32 8.11 -51.64
N ASP A 516 9.01 6.82 -51.52
CA ASP A 516 7.81 6.21 -52.09
C ASP A 516 6.55 6.60 -51.29
N GLY A 517 6.62 6.58 -49.96
CA GLY A 517 5.46 6.86 -49.11
C GLY A 517 4.95 8.30 -49.15
N PHE A 518 5.82 9.26 -49.50
CA PHE A 518 5.48 10.69 -49.51
C PHE A 518 5.78 11.39 -50.84
N GLU A 519 6.19 10.65 -51.87
CA GLU A 519 6.54 11.17 -53.20
C GLU A 519 7.53 12.35 -53.14
N THR A 520 8.54 12.24 -52.28
CA THR A 520 9.54 13.30 -52.04
C THR A 520 10.97 12.76 -52.14
N GLN A 521 11.96 13.65 -52.18
CA GLN A 521 13.37 13.30 -52.26
C GLN A 521 14.13 13.90 -51.06
N PRO A 522 15.22 13.26 -50.61
CA PRO A 522 16.02 13.79 -49.51
C PRO A 522 16.73 15.10 -49.91
N ALA A 523 16.96 15.96 -48.92
CA ALA A 523 17.87 17.08 -49.03
C ALA A 523 19.34 16.60 -49.04
N GLU A 524 20.29 17.52 -49.27
CA GLU A 524 21.72 17.19 -49.34
C GLU A 524 22.28 16.56 -48.04
N ASP A 525 21.66 16.85 -46.90
CA ASP A 525 22.01 16.28 -45.59
C ASP A 525 21.32 14.94 -45.29
N GLY A 526 20.53 14.41 -46.24
CA GLY A 526 19.77 13.16 -46.10
C GLY A 526 18.45 13.30 -45.34
N SER A 527 18.06 14.50 -44.92
CA SER A 527 16.76 14.76 -44.29
C SER A 527 15.62 14.87 -45.32
N PHE A 528 14.39 14.56 -44.91
CA PHE A 528 13.20 14.73 -45.72
C PHE A 528 12.29 15.80 -45.12
N THR A 529 11.86 16.79 -45.90
CA THR A 529 10.84 17.75 -45.43
C THR A 529 9.48 17.31 -45.92
N LEU A 530 8.54 17.13 -44.98
CA LEU A 530 7.18 16.65 -45.23
C LEU A 530 6.15 17.75 -44.86
N PRO A 531 5.73 18.59 -45.83
CA PRO A 531 4.71 19.61 -45.60
C PRO A 531 3.36 18.98 -45.23
N GLY A 532 2.68 19.57 -44.24
CA GLY A 532 1.37 19.11 -43.76
C GLY A 532 1.42 17.89 -42.83
N VAL A 533 2.57 17.26 -42.64
CA VAL A 533 2.71 16.08 -41.77
C VAL A 533 3.09 16.54 -40.36
N VAL A 534 2.14 16.42 -39.42
CA VAL A 534 2.33 16.77 -38.00
C VAL A 534 1.94 15.63 -37.06
N SER A 535 1.26 14.59 -37.56
CA SER A 535 0.81 13.44 -36.77
C SER A 535 1.47 12.15 -37.21
N ARG A 536 2.31 11.56 -36.35
CA ARG A 536 2.86 10.21 -36.58
C ARG A 536 1.75 9.19 -36.85
N LYS A 537 0.70 9.17 -36.03
CA LYS A 537 -0.34 8.12 -36.09
C LYS A 537 -1.30 8.26 -37.27
N LYS A 538 -1.77 9.48 -37.57
CA LYS A 538 -2.80 9.70 -38.60
C LYS A 538 -2.22 9.86 -40.01
N GLN A 539 -1.00 10.40 -40.13
CA GLN A 539 -0.44 10.80 -41.41
C GLN A 539 0.79 9.96 -41.75
N PHE A 540 1.74 9.83 -40.81
CA PHE A 540 3.04 9.25 -41.14
C PHE A 540 3.04 7.71 -41.23
N ILE A 541 2.53 7.03 -40.21
CA ILE A 541 2.52 5.56 -40.14
C ILE A 541 1.72 4.92 -41.28
N PRO A 542 0.51 5.40 -41.66
CA PRO A 542 -0.22 4.83 -42.79
C PRO A 542 0.55 4.89 -44.11
N ALA A 543 1.25 5.99 -44.37
CA ALA A 543 2.08 6.17 -45.56
C ALA A 543 3.26 5.19 -45.56
N LEU A 544 4.02 5.11 -44.45
CA LEU A 544 5.10 4.14 -44.32
C LEU A 544 4.61 2.70 -44.47
N MET A 545 3.50 2.32 -43.83
CA MET A 545 2.97 0.96 -43.92
C MET A 545 2.61 0.56 -45.34
N THR A 546 2.14 1.52 -46.15
CA THR A 546 1.83 1.28 -47.56
C THR A 546 3.12 1.08 -48.35
N ALA A 547 4.11 1.96 -48.20
CA ALA A 547 5.40 1.84 -48.86
C ALA A 547 6.16 0.56 -48.47
N TYR A 548 6.12 0.16 -47.18
CA TYR A 548 6.72 -1.10 -46.72
C TYR A 548 6.05 -2.36 -47.28
N GLN A 549 4.79 -2.29 -47.74
CA GLN A 549 4.13 -3.43 -48.38
C GLN A 549 4.53 -3.58 -49.86
N GLU A 550 5.09 -2.52 -50.45
CA GLU A 550 5.51 -2.47 -51.84
C GLU A 550 7.00 -2.79 -52.03
N LEU A 551 7.78 -2.85 -50.93
CA LEU A 551 9.12 -3.45 -50.87
C LEU A 551 9.10 -4.97 -51.06
#